data_AF-A0A9D1WNZ0-F1
#
_entry.id   AF-A0A9D1WNZ0-F1
#
_cell.length_a   1.000
_cell.length_b   1.000
_cell.length_c   1.000
_cell.angle_alpha   90.00
_cell.angle_beta   90.00
_cell.angle_gamma   90.00
#
_symmetry.space_group_name_H-M   'P 1'
#
loop_
_entity.id
_entity.type
_entity.pdbx_description
1 polymer ?
#
loop_
_entity_poly.entity_id
_entity_poly.type
_entity_poly.pdbx_seq_one_letter_code
_entity_poly.pdbx_strand_id
1 'polypeptide(L)'
;MALSRLSPRSLRHAWSAINWPNGRLMLVIGLVLACLLSAVAVISTTHQTRAQFVRLQQLERERDQLQTEWGQLLLEESAWSSPARIERQATERLDMRLPHVEEVEVIRP
;
A
#
# COMPACT_ATOMS: atom_id res chain seq x y z
N MET A 1 1.86 -77.35 -46.39
CA MET A 1 2.17 -77.84 -45.03
C MET A 1 3.52 -77.26 -44.59
N ALA A 2 3.55 -75.98 -44.22
CA ALA A 2 4.75 -75.27 -43.79
C ALA A 2 4.35 -74.19 -42.80
N LEU A 3 4.00 -74.61 -41.58
CA LEU A 3 3.71 -73.74 -40.45
C LEU A 3 4.29 -74.39 -39.20
N SER A 4 5.41 -73.87 -38.71
CA SER A 4 5.74 -73.71 -37.29
C SER A 4 7.26 -73.62 -37.12
N ARG A 5 7.74 -72.44 -36.71
CA ARG A 5 8.85 -72.20 -35.76
C ARG A 5 9.21 -70.72 -35.77
N LEU A 6 8.30 -69.90 -35.27
CA LEU A 6 8.66 -68.60 -34.72
C LEU A 6 8.49 -68.74 -33.21
N SER A 7 9.60 -68.90 -32.49
CA SER A 7 9.65 -69.01 -31.04
C SER A 7 9.63 -67.61 -30.40
N PRO A 8 8.60 -67.22 -29.64
CA PRO A 8 8.52 -65.89 -29.03
C PRO A 8 9.12 -65.94 -27.62
N ARG A 9 10.44 -66.11 -27.50
CA ARG A 9 11.11 -66.21 -26.18
C ARG A 9 11.97 -65.00 -25.78
N SER A 10 12.15 -63.99 -26.63
CA SER A 10 13.07 -62.87 -26.33
C SER A 10 12.42 -61.55 -25.90
N LEU A 11 11.08 -61.44 -25.86
CA LEU A 11 10.40 -60.15 -25.63
C LEU A 11 10.13 -59.78 -24.16
N ARG A 12 10.63 -60.56 -23.18
CA ARG A 12 10.42 -60.26 -21.75
C ARG A 12 11.51 -59.42 -21.09
N HIS A 13 12.67 -59.25 -21.73
CA HIS A 13 13.82 -58.56 -21.12
C HIS A 13 14.03 -57.12 -21.63
N ALA A 14 13.26 -56.68 -22.62
CA ALA A 14 13.35 -55.31 -23.14
C ALA A 14 12.75 -54.26 -22.19
N TRP A 15 12.02 -54.67 -21.14
CA TRP A 15 11.35 -53.78 -20.18
C TRP A 15 12.16 -53.53 -18.90
N SER A 16 13.27 -54.23 -18.67
CA SER A 16 14.01 -54.16 -17.39
C SER A 16 15.10 -53.06 -17.35
N ALA A 17 15.27 -52.30 -18.44
CA ALA A 17 16.11 -51.09 -18.44
C ALA A 17 15.31 -49.82 -18.11
N ILE A 18 14.15 -49.96 -17.45
CA ILE A 18 13.52 -48.85 -16.75
C ILE A 18 14.42 -48.55 -15.53
N ASN A 19 15.49 -47.80 -15.80
CA ASN A 19 16.43 -47.37 -14.78
C ASN A 19 15.66 -46.50 -13.79
N TRP A 20 15.26 -47.09 -12.67
CA TRP A 20 14.59 -46.37 -11.59
C TRP A 20 15.49 -45.18 -11.21
N PRO A 21 14.98 -43.94 -11.23
CA PRO A 21 15.83 -42.77 -11.07
C PRO A 21 16.56 -42.83 -9.73
N ASN A 22 17.88 -42.68 -9.76
CA ASN A 22 18.73 -42.60 -8.58
C ASN A 22 18.16 -41.54 -7.61
N GLY A 23 18.12 -41.80 -6.30
CA GLY A 23 17.54 -40.87 -5.31
C GLY A 23 18.17 -39.47 -5.34
N ARG A 24 19.45 -39.37 -5.75
CA ARG A 24 20.14 -38.09 -6.01
C ARG A 24 19.45 -37.27 -7.11
N LEU A 25 18.95 -37.91 -8.16
CA LEU A 25 18.32 -37.26 -9.31
C LEU A 25 16.92 -36.75 -8.94
N MET A 26 16.18 -37.48 -8.10
CA MET A 26 14.90 -37.00 -7.55
C MET A 26 15.09 -35.78 -6.65
N LEU A 27 16.16 -35.73 -5.84
CA LEU A 27 16.49 -34.58 -5.00
C LEU A 27 16.80 -33.35 -5.86
N VAL A 28 17.62 -33.49 -6.91
CA VAL A 28 17.94 -32.39 -7.84
C VAL A 28 16.68 -31.86 -8.53
N ILE A 29 15.81 -32.74 -9.03
CA ILE A 29 14.55 -32.33 -9.65
C ILE A 29 13.68 -31.58 -8.63
N GLY A 30 13.58 -32.07 -7.40
CA GLY A 30 12.84 -31.40 -6.32
C GLY A 30 13.35 -29.99 -6.03
N LEU A 31 14.68 -29.81 -5.95
CA LEU A 31 15.32 -28.51 -5.77
C LEU A 31 15.02 -27.55 -6.93
N VAL A 32 15.11 -28.03 -8.17
CA VAL A 32 14.81 -27.21 -9.35
C VAL A 32 13.35 -26.77 -9.33
N LEU A 33 12.41 -27.66 -9.02
CA LEU A 33 11.00 -27.33 -8.90
C LEU A 33 10.75 -26.33 -7.77
N ALA A 34 11.38 -26.51 -6.60
CA ALA A 34 11.27 -25.57 -5.49
C ALA A 34 11.82 -24.18 -5.85
N CYS A 35 12.92 -24.11 -6.60
CA CYS A 35 13.51 -22.86 -7.08
C CYS A 35 12.58 -22.16 -8.08
N LEU A 36 11.99 -22.90 -9.03
CA LEU A 36 11.02 -22.36 -9.99
C LEU A 36 9.76 -21.83 -9.28
N LEU A 37 9.22 -22.59 -8.32
CA LEU A 37 8.08 -22.16 -7.51
C LEU A 37 8.40 -20.89 -6.73
N SER A 38 9.59 -20.80 -6.12
CA SER A 38 10.04 -19.61 -5.43
C SER A 38 10.14 -18.41 -6.38
N ALA A 39 10.71 -18.59 -7.57
CA ALA A 39 10.82 -17.52 -8.57
C ALA A 39 9.44 -16.97 -8.96
N VAL A 40 8.47 -17.84 -9.26
CA VAL A 40 7.09 -17.43 -9.59
C VAL A 40 6.42 -16.74 -8.40
N ALA A 41 6.61 -17.26 -7.19
CA ALA A 41 6.06 -16.66 -5.97
C ALA A 41 6.60 -15.23 -5.76
N VAL A 42 7.91 -15.02 -5.92
CA VAL A 42 8.53 -13.70 -5.79
C VAL A 42 8.00 -12.71 -6.83
N ILE A 43 7.83 -13.15 -8.08
CA ILE A 43 7.27 -12.31 -9.15
C ILE A 43 5.83 -11.91 -8.80
N SER A 44 5.01 -12.88 -8.39
CA SER A 44 3.61 -12.63 -7.99
C SER A 44 3.51 -11.66 -6.83
N THR A 45 4.29 -11.87 -5.77
CA THR A 45 4.34 -10.97 -4.61
C THR A 45 4.76 -9.57 -5.03
N THR A 46 5.80 -9.44 -5.84
CA THR A 46 6.28 -8.13 -6.31
C THR A 46 5.20 -7.39 -7.11
N HIS A 47 4.45 -8.09 -7.96
CA HIS A 47 3.35 -7.50 -8.72
C HIS A 47 2.23 -7.01 -7.80
N GLN A 48 1.83 -7.83 -6.82
CA GLN A 48 0.81 -7.47 -5.84
C GLN A 48 1.24 -6.28 -4.98
N THR A 49 2.49 -6.26 -4.50
CA THR A 49 3.05 -5.15 -3.73
C THR A 49 2.99 -3.85 -4.54
N ARG A 50 3.38 -3.87 -5.82
CA ARG A 50 3.31 -2.66 -6.68
C ARG A 50 1.88 -2.15 -6.80
N ALA A 51 0.90 -3.02 -7.03
CA ALA A 51 -0.50 -2.61 -7.15
C ALA A 51 -1.05 -2.02 -5.85
N GLN A 52 -0.77 -2.66 -4.70
CA GLN A 52 -1.18 -2.15 -3.39
C GLN A 52 -0.51 -0.82 -3.05
N PHE A 53 0.78 -0.68 -3.37
CA PHE A 53 1.53 0.55 -3.14
C PHE A 53 0.97 1.72 -3.96
N VAL A 54 0.61 1.50 -5.23
CA VAL A 54 -0.03 2.52 -6.06
C VAL A 54 -1.36 2.98 -5.44
N ARG A 55 -2.17 2.05 -4.94
CA ARG A 55 -3.43 2.38 -4.27
C ARG A 55 -3.21 3.19 -3.00
N LEU A 56 -2.23 2.81 -2.18
CA LEU A 56 -1.86 3.56 -0.98
C LEU A 56 -1.45 4.99 -1.32
N GLN A 57 -0.56 5.15 -2.31
CA GLN A 57 -0.08 6.45 -2.78
C GLN A 57 -1.22 7.33 -3.31
N GLN A 58 -2.25 6.75 -3.92
CA GLN A 58 -3.41 7.51 -4.37
C GLN A 58 -4.21 8.07 -3.18
N LEU A 59 -4.48 7.25 -2.16
CA LEU A 59 -5.17 7.66 -0.94
C LEU A 59 -4.39 8.72 -0.15
N GLU A 60 -3.06 8.57 -0.08
CA GLU A 60 -2.19 9.57 0.56
C GLU A 60 -2.26 10.92 -0.15
N ARG A 61 -2.24 10.92 -1.50
CA ARG A 61 -2.38 12.16 -2.28
C ARG A 61 -3.72 12.83 -2.05
N GLU A 62 -4.81 12.06 -2.01
CA GLU A 62 -6.15 12.60 -1.74
C GLU A 62 -6.22 13.22 -0.34
N ARG A 63 -5.67 12.54 0.67
CA ARG A 63 -5.56 13.08 2.02
C ARG A 63 -4.76 14.39 2.05
N ASP A 64 -3.61 14.43 1.38
CA ASP A 64 -2.73 15.61 1.37
C ASP A 64 -3.40 16.80 0.65
N GLN A 65 -4.18 16.54 -0.40
CA GLN A 65 -5.01 17.55 -1.06
C GLN A 65 -6.06 18.12 -0.11
N LEU A 66 -6.84 17.24 0.54
CA LEU A 66 -7.85 17.66 1.50
C LEU A 66 -7.24 18.43 2.68
N GLN A 67 -6.07 18.03 3.16
CA GLN A 67 -5.36 18.72 4.23
C GLN A 67 -4.90 20.12 3.79
N THR A 68 -4.50 20.27 2.52
CA THR A 68 -4.14 21.57 1.95
C THR A 68 -5.36 22.48 1.86
N GLU A 69 -6.47 21.98 1.34
CA GLU A 69 -7.74 22.72 1.27
C GLU A 69 -8.23 23.12 2.66
N TRP A 70 -8.17 22.20 3.62
CA TRP A 70 -8.51 22.50 5.01
C TRP A 70 -7.61 23.61 5.60
N GLY A 71 -6.31 23.57 5.32
CA GLY A 71 -5.38 24.61 5.73
C GLY A 71 -5.73 25.97 5.13
N GLN A 72 -6.12 26.01 3.84
CA GLN A 72 -6.58 27.23 3.18
C GLN A 72 -7.86 27.77 3.82
N LEU A 73 -8.85 26.90 4.06
CA LEU A 73 -10.10 27.28 4.73
C LEU A 73 -9.86 27.81 6.15
N LEU A 74 -8.92 27.23 6.90
CA LEU A 74 -8.58 27.71 8.24
C LEU A 74 -7.89 29.10 8.20
N LEU A 75 -7.07 29.35 7.18
CA LEU A 75 -6.47 30.67 6.95
C LEU A 75 -7.54 31.69 6.56
N GLU A 76 -8.52 31.30 5.74
CA GLU A 76 -9.69 32.12 5.44
C GLU A 76 -10.50 32.40 6.72
N GLU A 77 -10.82 31.38 7.52
CA GLU A 77 -11.59 31.55 8.76
C GLU A 77 -10.85 32.47 9.75
N SER A 78 -9.54 32.27 9.97
CA SER A 78 -8.74 33.13 10.85
C SER A 78 -8.66 34.58 10.35
N ALA A 79 -8.68 34.81 9.04
CA ALA A 79 -8.78 36.15 8.48
C ALA A 79 -10.14 36.81 8.74
N TRP A 80 -11.23 36.04 8.79
CA TRP A 80 -12.60 36.53 9.06
C TRP A 80 -12.96 36.57 10.56
N SER A 81 -12.25 35.78 11.36
CA SER A 81 -12.26 35.71 12.84
C SER A 81 -11.27 36.69 13.47
N SER A 82 -10.42 37.34 12.67
CA SER A 82 -9.51 38.40 13.11
C SER A 82 -10.29 39.42 13.97
N PRO A 83 -9.83 39.70 15.20
CA PRO A 83 -10.44 40.65 16.13
C PRO A 83 -10.76 42.01 15.51
N ALA A 84 -10.11 42.36 14.40
CA ALA A 84 -10.35 43.56 13.62
C ALA A 84 -11.81 43.75 13.16
N ARG A 85 -12.58 42.67 12.90
CA ARG A 85 -14.00 42.80 12.54
C ARG A 85 -14.89 43.06 13.75
N ILE A 86 -14.57 42.43 14.89
CA ILE A 86 -15.24 42.66 16.17
C ILE A 86 -14.93 44.07 16.66
N GLU A 87 -13.67 44.50 16.57
CA GLU A 87 -13.19 45.84 16.90
C GLU A 87 -13.84 46.89 16.00
N ARG A 88 -13.90 46.69 14.66
CA ARG A 88 -14.66 47.58 13.77
C ARG A 88 -16.12 47.67 14.15
N GLN A 89 -16.80 46.55 14.42
CA GLN A 89 -18.21 46.60 14.83
C GLN A 89 -18.38 47.28 16.20
N ALA A 90 -17.46 47.09 17.14
CA ALA A 90 -17.49 47.73 18.45
C ALA A 90 -17.26 49.25 18.35
N THR A 91 -16.34 49.69 17.50
CA THR A 91 -16.09 51.12 17.27
C THR A 91 -17.21 51.76 16.43
N GLU A 92 -17.65 51.13 15.33
CA GLU A 92 -18.61 51.73 14.40
C GLU A 92 -20.07 51.63 14.87
N ARG A 93 -20.47 50.54 15.56
CA ARG A 93 -21.87 50.36 16.00
C ARG A 93 -22.10 50.66 17.47
N LEU A 94 -21.07 50.56 18.31
CA LEU A 94 -21.18 50.73 19.76
C LEU A 94 -20.39 51.95 20.29
N ASP A 95 -19.74 52.73 19.42
CA ASP A 95 -18.87 53.87 19.76
C ASP A 95 -17.84 53.54 20.86
N MET A 96 -17.39 52.27 20.93
CA MET A 96 -16.40 51.84 21.92
C MET A 96 -15.03 52.40 21.55
N ARG A 97 -14.41 53.07 22.52
CA ARG A 97 -13.07 53.69 22.46
C ARG A 97 -12.24 53.18 23.65
N LEU A 98 -10.93 53.11 23.48
CA LEU A 98 -10.04 52.78 24.60
C LEU A 98 -10.13 53.88 25.67
N PRO A 99 -10.47 53.56 26.92
CA PRO A 99 -10.55 54.54 28.00
C PRO A 99 -9.16 55.10 28.29
N HIS A 100 -9.10 56.39 28.59
CA HIS A 100 -7.83 57.04 28.95
C HIS A 100 -7.41 56.58 30.36
N VAL A 101 -6.11 56.66 30.69
CA VAL A 101 -5.56 56.18 31.99
C VAL A 101 -6.27 56.80 33.20
N GLU A 102 -6.90 57.95 33.04
CA GLU A 102 -7.63 58.69 34.06
C GLU A 102 -9.05 58.13 34.35
N GLU A 103 -9.56 57.25 33.49
CA GLU A 103 -10.92 56.67 33.57
C GLU A 103 -10.93 55.23 34.14
N VAL A 104 -9.76 54.70 34.53
CA VAL A 104 -9.60 53.31 34.99
C VAL A 104 -9.60 53.26 36.52
N GLU A 105 -10.70 52.76 37.12
CA GLU A 105 -10.81 52.52 38.55
C GLU A 105 -10.58 51.04 38.90
N VAL A 106 -9.55 50.76 39.70
CA VAL A 106 -9.19 49.40 40.13
C VAL A 106 -9.94 49.05 41.40
N ILE A 107 -10.98 48.21 41.27
CA ILE A 107 -11.72 47.68 42.41
C ILE A 107 -10.91 46.52 43.00
N ARG A 108 -10.47 46.67 44.25
CA ARG A 108 -9.83 45.59 45.02
C ARG A 108 -10.92 44.70 45.65
N PRO A 109 -10.74 43.36 45.62
CA PRO A 109 -11.73 42.41 46.14
C PRO A 109 -11.91 42.50 47.65
#